data_AF-A0A7J6SDI9-F1
#
_entry.id   AF-A0A7J6SDI9-F1
#
_cell.length_a   1.000
_cell.length_b   1.000
_cell.length_c   1.000
_cell.angle_alpha   90.00
_cell.angle_beta   90.00
_cell.angle_gamma   90.00
#
_symmetry.space_group_name_H-M   'P 1'
#
loop_
_entity.id
_entity.type
_entity.pdbx_description
1 polymer ?
#
loop_
_entity_poly.entity_id
_entity_poly.type
_entity_poly.pdbx_seq_one_letter_code
_entity_poly.pdbx_strand_id
1 'polypeptide(L)'
;MLDWARIHFYLKISRPLLWLGVLPYYLFPLGGRLDLLATWRFWLGLLFFTFPVNIMMFGINDMADTDVDKHNPTKSISYYGNQATESELVGLWRVILVSHLIPLFIMSVFTADWIFYPLFFVGNLSLHISYNLKPFAFARKAPWDLPLVPSGFLLLISLSCHLNQVPLPEA
;
A
#
# COMPACT_ATOMS: atom_id res chain seq x y z
N MET A 1 -14.95 19.59 -11.04
CA MET A 1 -13.74 20.40 -10.82
C MET A 1 -12.80 19.58 -9.96
N LEU A 2 -11.53 19.42 -10.33
CA LEU A 2 -10.56 18.63 -9.56
C LEU A 2 -10.20 19.41 -8.28
N ASP A 3 -10.47 18.84 -7.11
CA ASP A 3 -10.13 19.48 -5.82
C ASP A 3 -8.66 19.17 -5.48
N TRP A 4 -7.77 20.09 -5.86
CA TRP A 4 -6.33 19.98 -5.62
C TRP A 4 -5.96 19.87 -4.14
N ALA A 5 -6.75 20.49 -3.24
CA ALA A 5 -6.50 20.41 -1.81
C ALA A 5 -6.73 18.98 -1.30
N ARG A 6 -7.78 18.31 -1.78
CA ARG A 6 -8.03 16.90 -1.47
C ARG A 6 -6.97 15.97 -2.03
N ILE A 7 -6.50 16.19 -3.26
CA ILE A 7 -5.42 15.38 -3.83
C ILE A 7 -4.17 15.49 -2.98
N HIS A 8 -3.77 16.72 -2.65
CA HIS A 8 -2.61 16.98 -1.80
C HIS A 8 -2.75 16.36 -0.40
N PHE A 9 -3.96 16.38 0.17
CA PHE A 9 -4.27 15.71 1.43
C PHE A 9 -4.02 14.19 1.36
N TYR A 10 -4.56 13.51 0.34
CA TYR A 10 -4.34 12.07 0.19
C TYR A 10 -2.87 11.74 -0.10
N LEU A 11 -2.18 12.56 -0.89
CA LEU A 11 -0.74 12.39 -1.10
C LEU A 11 0.03 12.46 0.23
N LYS A 12 -0.30 13.39 1.13
CA LYS A 12 0.32 13.45 2.47
C LYS A 12 0.04 12.22 3.32
N ILE A 13 -1.20 11.70 3.31
CA ILE A 13 -1.54 10.46 4.03
C ILE A 13 -0.70 9.29 3.52
N SER A 14 -0.45 9.22 2.22
CA SER A 14 0.40 8.17 1.63
C SER A 14 1.89 8.29 1.99
N ARG A 15 2.33 9.34 2.69
CA ARG A 15 3.71 9.57 3.16
C ARG A 15 4.78 9.35 2.05
N PRO A 16 4.91 10.27 1.07
CA PRO A 16 5.75 10.04 -0.10
C PRO A 16 7.22 9.73 0.17
N LEU A 17 7.79 10.25 1.25
CA LEU A 17 9.16 9.88 1.66
C LEU A 17 9.27 8.41 2.08
N LEU A 18 8.22 7.85 2.68
CA LEU A 18 8.19 6.45 3.12
C LEU A 18 7.89 5.47 1.98
N TRP A 19 7.54 5.96 0.78
CA TRP A 19 7.45 5.10 -0.41
C TRP A 19 8.79 4.39 -0.67
N LEU A 20 9.91 5.04 -0.34
CA LEU A 20 11.25 4.46 -0.43
C LEU A 20 11.44 3.22 0.46
N GLY A 21 10.63 3.05 1.50
CA GLY A 21 10.64 1.85 2.33
C GLY A 21 9.97 0.65 1.64
N VAL A 22 9.01 0.90 0.74
CA VAL A 22 8.24 -0.14 0.05
C VAL A 22 8.85 -0.49 -1.32
N LEU A 23 9.46 0.49 -2.00
CA LEU A 23 10.06 0.31 -3.33
C LEU A 23 11.09 -0.81 -3.44
N PRO A 24 11.96 -1.10 -2.44
CA PRO A 24 12.89 -2.23 -2.51
C PRO A 24 12.19 -3.57 -2.73
N TYR A 25 11.01 -3.78 -2.12
CA TYR A 25 10.22 -5.01 -2.31
C TYR A 25 9.65 -5.14 -3.71
N TYR A 26 9.50 -4.02 -4.44
CA TYR A 26 9.20 -4.04 -5.86
C TYR A 26 10.44 -4.33 -6.70
N LEU A 27 11.54 -3.62 -6.44
CA LEU A 27 12.69 -3.56 -7.34
C LEU A 27 13.67 -4.73 -7.17
N PHE A 28 13.92 -5.20 -5.95
CA PHE A 28 14.91 -6.24 -5.67
C PHE A 28 14.62 -7.57 -6.39
N PRO A 29 13.37 -8.08 -6.41
CA PRO A 29 13.08 -9.34 -7.11
C PRO A 29 13.28 -9.27 -8.64
N LEU A 30 13.36 -8.06 -9.20
CA LEU A 30 13.60 -7.89 -10.63
C LEU A 30 15.05 -8.18 -11.02
N GLY A 31 15.98 -8.25 -10.06
CA GLY A 31 17.33 -8.77 -10.25
C GLY A 31 18.20 -7.97 -11.23
N GLY A 32 17.96 -6.67 -11.36
CA GLY A 32 18.72 -5.80 -12.27
C GLY A 32 18.38 -5.97 -13.76
N ARG A 33 17.29 -6.66 -14.11
CA ARG A 33 16.80 -6.77 -15.49
C ARG A 33 16.33 -5.43 -16.05
N LEU A 34 17.24 -4.73 -16.73
CA LEU A 34 16.99 -3.40 -17.31
C LEU A 34 16.01 -3.43 -18.49
N ASP A 35 15.84 -4.58 -19.15
CA ASP A 35 14.85 -4.78 -20.21
C ASP A 35 13.41 -4.52 -19.71
N LEU A 36 13.13 -4.79 -18.43
CA LEU A 36 11.83 -4.53 -17.81
C LEU A 36 11.48 -3.04 -17.79
N LEU A 37 12.47 -2.13 -17.81
CA LEU A 37 12.22 -0.67 -17.85
C LEU A 37 11.48 -0.24 -19.12
N ALA A 38 11.53 -1.04 -20.20
CA ALA A 38 10.79 -0.79 -21.43
C ALA A 38 9.35 -1.34 -21.39
N THR A 39 8.94 -2.00 -20.30
CA THR A 39 7.64 -2.68 -20.20
C THR A 39 6.61 -1.83 -19.45
N TRP A 40 5.36 -1.88 -19.89
CA TRP A 40 4.25 -1.24 -19.16
C TRP A 40 4.02 -1.85 -17.77
N ARG A 41 4.31 -3.15 -17.62
CA ARG A 41 4.17 -3.91 -16.36
C ARG A 41 5.05 -3.30 -15.28
N PHE A 42 6.30 -2.99 -15.64
CA PHE A 42 7.24 -2.35 -14.73
C PHE A 42 6.71 -1.02 -14.22
N TRP A 43 6.27 -0.14 -15.11
CA TRP A 43 5.81 1.20 -14.72
C TRP A 43 4.48 1.19 -13.97
N LEU A 44 3.55 0.31 -14.36
CA LEU A 44 2.29 0.16 -13.64
C LEU A 44 2.52 -0.38 -12.22
N GLY A 45 3.38 -1.39 -12.06
CA GLY A 45 3.76 -1.89 -10.74
C GLY A 45 4.47 -0.83 -9.90
N LEU A 46 5.39 -0.06 -10.48
CA LEU A 46 6.08 1.02 -9.77
C LEU A 46 5.11 2.09 -9.27
N LEU A 47 4.16 2.50 -10.11
CA LEU A 47 3.10 3.43 -9.73
C LEU A 47 2.21 2.84 -8.62
N PHE A 48 1.91 1.54 -8.69
CA PHE A 48 1.09 0.86 -7.69
C PHE A 48 1.78 0.78 -6.31
N PHE A 49 3.09 0.51 -6.28
CA PHE A 49 3.85 0.39 -5.04
C PHE A 49 4.16 1.74 -4.39
N THR A 50 4.07 2.82 -5.14
CA THR A 50 4.20 4.19 -4.60
C THR A 50 2.89 4.62 -3.97
N PHE A 51 1.92 5.12 -4.74
CA PHE A 51 0.73 5.73 -4.13
C PHE A 51 -0.28 4.70 -3.57
N PRO A 52 -0.83 3.75 -4.35
CA PRO A 52 -1.84 2.80 -3.86
C PRO A 52 -1.42 2.02 -2.61
N VAL A 53 -0.29 1.31 -2.64
CA VAL A 53 0.13 0.50 -1.48
C VAL A 53 0.29 1.37 -0.22
N ASN A 54 0.91 2.54 -0.35
CA ASN A 54 1.17 3.40 0.81
C ASN A 54 -0.09 4.12 1.32
N ILE A 55 -1.03 4.52 0.44
CA ILE A 55 -2.31 5.10 0.91
C ILE A 55 -3.15 4.06 1.66
N MET A 56 -3.09 2.77 1.29
CA MET A 56 -3.76 1.73 2.07
C MET A 56 -3.06 1.50 3.40
N MET A 57 -1.74 1.29 3.38
CA MET A 57 -0.96 1.01 4.58
C MET A 57 -1.09 2.11 5.63
N PHE A 58 -0.82 3.35 5.23
CA PHE A 58 -0.82 4.49 6.14
C PHE A 58 -2.19 5.07 6.36
N GLY A 59 -3.08 5.01 5.36
CA GLY A 59 -4.45 5.44 5.53
C GLY A 59 -5.24 4.57 6.51
N ILE A 60 -5.08 3.25 6.44
CA ILE A 60 -5.73 2.35 7.43
C ILE A 60 -5.12 2.56 8.82
N ASN A 61 -3.82 2.79 8.92
CA ASN A 61 -3.17 3.15 10.18
C ASN A 61 -3.74 4.46 10.77
N ASP A 62 -3.86 5.53 9.97
CA ASP A 62 -4.41 6.82 10.44
C ASP A 62 -5.88 6.71 10.86
N MET A 63 -6.68 5.87 10.20
CA MET A 63 -8.06 5.56 10.63
C MET A 63 -8.12 4.82 11.97
N ALA A 64 -7.10 4.02 12.29
CA ALA A 64 -7.05 3.26 13.54
C ALA A 64 -6.56 4.11 14.72
N ASP A 65 -5.70 5.09 14.44
CA ASP A 65 -4.94 5.83 15.44
C ASP A 65 -5.38 7.31 15.56
N THR A 66 -6.53 7.70 14.99
CA THR A 66 -7.00 9.10 14.94
C THR A 66 -6.98 9.81 16.30
N ASP A 67 -7.42 9.15 17.37
CA ASP A 67 -7.41 9.70 18.73
C ASP A 67 -5.99 9.96 19.27
N VAL A 68 -5.07 9.05 18.97
CA VAL A 68 -3.68 9.09 19.44
C VAL A 68 -2.90 10.13 18.64
N ASP A 69 -3.10 10.16 17.32
CA ASP A 69 -2.39 11.04 16.39
C ASP A 69 -2.73 12.52 16.59
N LYS A 70 -3.93 12.83 17.11
CA LYS A 70 -4.35 14.20 17.45
C LYS A 70 -3.36 14.91 18.37
N HIS A 71 -2.65 14.17 19.21
CA HIS A 71 -1.72 14.71 20.21
C HIS A 71 -0.26 14.54 19.82
N ASN A 72 0.04 13.96 18.65
CA ASN A 72 1.39 13.64 18.23
C ASN A 72 2.02 14.84 17.47
N PRO A 73 3.03 15.53 18.03
CA PRO A 73 3.68 16.67 17.38
C PRO A 73 4.53 16.26 16.17
N THR A 74 4.88 14.98 16.01
CA THR A 74 5.59 14.52 14.81
C THR A 74 4.68 14.42 13.60
N LYS A 75 3.38 14.16 13.80
CA LYS A 75 2.37 14.09 12.73
C LYS A 75 2.04 15.47 12.13
N SER A 76 2.40 16.57 12.80
CA SER A 76 2.30 17.92 12.22
C SER A 76 3.43 18.22 11.23
N ILE A 77 4.48 17.40 11.19
CA ILE A 77 5.53 17.48 10.17
C ILE A 77 5.03 16.73 8.92
N SER A 78 4.92 17.47 7.81
CA SER A 78 4.27 17.03 6.57
C SER A 78 4.75 15.69 5.98
N TYR A 79 5.92 15.19 6.38
CA TYR A 79 6.48 13.94 5.86
C TYR A 79 6.08 12.70 6.67
N TYR A 80 5.68 12.89 7.94
CA TYR A 80 5.25 11.80 8.83
C TYR A 80 3.73 11.59 8.79
N GLY A 81 3.00 12.40 8.02
CA GLY A 81 1.56 12.26 7.80
C GLY A 81 0.84 13.59 7.95
N ASN A 82 -0.42 13.51 8.37
CA ASN A 82 -1.26 14.65 8.69
C ASN A 82 -1.98 14.39 10.02
N GLN A 83 -2.26 15.45 10.79
CA GLN A 83 -3.18 15.38 11.94
C GLN A 83 -4.62 15.44 11.41
N ALA A 84 -5.00 14.42 10.62
CA ALA A 84 -6.32 14.33 10.03
C ALA A 84 -7.38 14.07 11.09
N THR A 85 -8.49 14.79 10.99
CA THR A 85 -9.67 14.56 11.83
C THR A 85 -10.47 13.35 11.32
N GLU A 86 -11.28 12.74 12.19
CA GLU A 86 -12.14 11.62 11.79
C GLU A 86 -13.02 11.95 10.58
N SER A 87 -13.58 13.17 10.53
CA SER A 87 -14.44 13.63 9.44
C SER A 87 -13.72 13.72 8.10
N GLU A 88 -12.43 14.04 8.10
CA GLU A 88 -11.58 14.05 6.90
C GLU A 88 -11.24 12.63 6.41
N LEU A 89 -11.19 11.66 7.31
CA LEU A 89 -10.87 10.26 7.01
C LEU A 89 -12.08 9.43 6.57
N VAL A 90 -13.33 9.86 6.79
CA VAL A 90 -14.56 9.12 6.40
C VAL A 90 -14.56 8.68 4.94
N GLY A 91 -13.98 9.47 4.03
CA GLY A 91 -13.93 9.17 2.60
C GLY A 91 -12.73 8.32 2.15
N LEU A 92 -11.75 8.10 3.03
CA LEU A 92 -10.45 7.54 2.66
C LEU A 92 -10.55 6.11 2.11
N TRP A 93 -11.46 5.28 2.65
CA TRP A 93 -11.68 3.93 2.16
C TRP A 93 -12.06 3.89 0.66
N ARG A 94 -12.78 4.91 0.17
CA ARG A 94 -13.12 5.01 -1.27
C ARG A 94 -11.88 5.25 -2.11
N VAL A 95 -10.98 6.10 -1.63
CA VAL A 95 -9.71 6.38 -2.30
C VAL A 95 -8.85 5.13 -2.33
N ILE A 96 -8.76 4.41 -1.21
CA ILE A 96 -8.06 3.11 -1.13
C ILE A 96 -8.67 2.12 -2.14
N LEU A 97 -9.99 1.93 -2.14
CA LEU A 97 -10.65 1.01 -3.06
C LEU A 97 -10.39 1.39 -4.52
N VAL A 98 -10.63 2.65 -4.90
CA VAL A 98 -10.48 3.09 -6.29
C VAL A 98 -9.02 3.02 -6.75
N SER A 99 -8.07 3.42 -5.89
CA SER A 99 -6.64 3.40 -6.21
C SER A 99 -6.09 1.97 -6.35
N HIS A 100 -6.76 0.96 -5.79
CA HIS A 100 -6.39 -0.45 -5.95
C HIS A 100 -7.15 -1.14 -7.07
N LEU A 101 -8.48 -1.03 -7.08
CA LEU A 101 -9.32 -1.77 -8.02
C LEU A 101 -9.05 -1.37 -9.46
N ILE A 102 -8.74 -0.10 -9.76
CA ILE A 102 -8.45 0.33 -11.12
C ILE A 102 -7.14 -0.31 -11.64
N PRO A 103 -5.96 -0.13 -11.00
CA PRO A 103 -4.74 -0.77 -11.47
C PRO A 103 -4.82 -2.29 -11.47
N LEU A 104 -5.42 -2.91 -10.45
CA LEU A 104 -5.52 -4.37 -10.39
C LEU A 104 -6.45 -4.93 -11.48
N PHE A 105 -7.54 -4.23 -11.80
CA PHE A 105 -8.38 -4.59 -12.95
C PHE A 105 -7.60 -4.50 -14.26
N ILE A 106 -6.83 -3.42 -14.46
CA ILE A 106 -5.93 -3.28 -15.61
C ILE A 106 -4.96 -4.45 -15.67
N MET A 107 -4.27 -4.77 -14.57
CA MET A 107 -3.34 -5.90 -14.50
C MET A 107 -4.04 -7.22 -14.85
N SER A 108 -5.21 -7.51 -14.26
CA SER A 108 -6.01 -8.71 -14.57
C SER A 108 -6.36 -8.83 -16.05
N VAL A 109 -6.82 -7.74 -16.68
CA VAL A 109 -7.17 -7.73 -18.10
C VAL A 109 -5.94 -8.03 -18.97
N PHE A 110 -4.83 -7.33 -18.73
CA PHE A 110 -3.66 -7.39 -19.61
C PHE A 110 -2.73 -8.59 -19.35
N THR A 111 -2.84 -9.27 -18.21
CA THR A 111 -2.14 -10.54 -17.98
C THR A 111 -3.07 -11.76 -18.04
N ALA A 112 -4.38 -11.56 -18.27
CA ALA A 112 -5.42 -12.58 -18.25
C ALA A 112 -5.48 -13.39 -16.94
N ASP A 113 -5.01 -12.82 -15.83
CA ASP A 113 -5.07 -13.46 -14.52
C ASP A 113 -6.17 -12.81 -13.67
N TRP A 114 -7.32 -13.48 -13.59
CA TRP A 114 -8.49 -13.03 -12.84
C TRP A 114 -8.54 -13.59 -11.42
N ILE A 115 -7.53 -14.36 -11.01
CA ILE A 115 -7.49 -15.02 -9.70
C ILE A 115 -6.43 -14.38 -8.82
N PHE A 116 -5.22 -14.20 -9.33
CA PHE A 116 -4.08 -13.71 -8.56
C PHE A 116 -4.32 -12.31 -7.99
N TYR A 117 -4.68 -11.31 -8.80
CA TYR A 117 -4.80 -9.93 -8.33
C TYR A 117 -5.95 -9.71 -7.33
N PRO A 118 -7.14 -10.30 -7.50
CA PRO A 118 -8.17 -10.25 -6.47
C PRO A 118 -7.74 -10.93 -5.16
N LEU A 119 -7.09 -12.10 -5.23
CA LEU A 119 -6.57 -12.78 -4.03
C LEU A 119 -5.48 -11.97 -3.34
N PHE A 120 -4.55 -11.39 -4.10
CA PHE A 120 -3.55 -10.47 -3.59
C PHE A 120 -4.21 -9.29 -2.87
N PHE A 121 -5.22 -8.66 -3.49
CA PHE A 121 -5.91 -7.53 -2.88
C PHE A 121 -6.60 -7.90 -1.58
N VAL A 122 -7.37 -8.99 -1.57
CA VAL A 122 -8.07 -9.47 -0.37
C VAL A 122 -7.07 -9.83 0.73
N GLY A 123 -5.99 -10.55 0.38
CA GLY A 123 -4.95 -10.91 1.33
C GLY A 123 -4.26 -9.68 1.94
N ASN A 124 -3.82 -8.75 1.09
CA ASN A 124 -3.13 -7.55 1.52
C ASN A 124 -4.04 -6.63 2.36
N LEU A 125 -5.27 -6.41 1.92
CA LEU A 125 -6.27 -5.63 2.67
C LEU A 125 -6.58 -6.28 4.02
N SER A 126 -6.73 -7.61 4.06
CA SER A 126 -6.99 -8.35 5.30
C SER A 126 -5.85 -8.22 6.30
N LEU A 127 -4.58 -8.25 5.84
CA LEU A 127 -3.42 -7.98 6.70
C LEU A 127 -3.49 -6.57 7.29
N HIS A 128 -3.71 -5.53 6.48
CA HIS A 128 -3.78 -4.16 7.00
C HIS A 128 -4.96 -3.93 7.96
N ILE A 129 -6.14 -4.48 7.66
CA ILE A 129 -7.32 -4.40 8.52
C ILE A 129 -7.05 -5.13 9.84
N SER A 130 -6.62 -6.38 9.80
CA SER A 130 -6.39 -7.16 11.02
C SER A 130 -5.24 -6.60 11.87
N TYR A 131 -4.23 -6.03 11.23
CA TYR A 131 -3.10 -5.42 11.93
C TYR A 131 -3.51 -4.15 12.67
N ASN A 132 -4.28 -3.25 12.05
CA ASN A 132 -4.58 -1.93 12.62
C ASN A 132 -5.96 -1.82 13.29
N LEU A 133 -7.01 -2.37 12.68
CA LEU A 133 -8.40 -2.13 13.09
C LEU A 133 -8.91 -3.14 14.11
N LYS A 134 -9.84 -2.68 14.97
CA LYS A 134 -10.59 -3.54 15.89
C LYS A 134 -11.49 -4.53 15.12
N PRO A 135 -11.74 -5.73 15.67
CA PRO A 135 -11.36 -6.21 17.01
C PRO A 135 -9.94 -6.78 17.12
N PHE A 136 -9.25 -7.00 15.98
CA PHE A 136 -7.95 -7.66 15.97
C PHE A 136 -6.84 -6.74 16.50
N ALA A 137 -6.62 -5.59 15.84
CA ALA A 137 -5.63 -4.58 16.20
C ALA A 137 -4.29 -5.19 16.62
N PHE A 138 -3.78 -6.13 15.82
CA PHE A 138 -2.60 -6.92 16.16
C PHE A 138 -1.34 -6.08 16.37
N ALA A 139 -1.24 -4.89 15.77
CA ALA A 139 -0.17 -3.92 16.02
C ALA A 139 -0.01 -3.54 17.51
N ARG A 140 -1.04 -3.77 18.33
CA ARG A 140 -1.04 -3.48 19.78
C ARG A 140 -0.80 -4.73 20.63
N LYS A 141 -0.52 -5.87 20.01
CA LYS A 141 -0.44 -7.19 20.65
C LYS A 141 0.83 -7.90 20.20
N ALA A 142 1.81 -8.03 21.09
CA ALA A 142 2.92 -8.95 20.84
C ALA A 142 2.40 -10.41 20.75
N PRO A 143 3.00 -11.30 19.94
CA PRO A 143 4.16 -11.09 19.06
C PRO A 143 3.77 -10.84 17.58
N TRP A 144 2.54 -10.38 17.32
CA TRP A 144 1.92 -10.46 15.99
C TRP A 144 2.59 -9.62 14.89
N ASP A 145 3.45 -8.67 15.26
CA ASP A 145 4.31 -7.95 14.32
C ASP A 145 5.23 -8.91 13.55
N LEU A 146 5.75 -9.94 14.22
CA LEU A 146 6.71 -10.91 13.65
C LEU A 146 6.14 -11.68 12.45
N PRO A 147 4.91 -12.24 12.49
CA PRO A 147 4.34 -12.89 11.33
C PRO A 147 3.69 -11.92 10.33
N LEU A 148 2.98 -10.88 10.79
CA LEU A 148 2.10 -10.11 9.91
C LEU A 148 2.86 -9.09 9.05
N VAL A 149 3.87 -8.42 9.61
CA VAL A 149 4.66 -7.42 8.87
C VAL A 149 5.46 -8.09 7.73
N PRO A 150 6.23 -9.17 7.96
CA PRO A 150 6.90 -9.88 6.87
C PRO A 150 5.91 -10.48 5.86
N SER A 151 4.75 -10.98 6.29
CA SER A 151 3.73 -11.50 5.36
C SER A 151 3.25 -10.43 4.38
N GLY A 152 3.07 -9.18 4.85
CA GLY A 152 2.75 -8.05 3.98
C GLY A 152 3.83 -7.82 2.93
N PHE A 153 5.10 -7.80 3.34
CA PHE A 153 6.21 -7.64 2.40
C PHE A 153 6.36 -8.81 1.42
N LEU A 154 6.08 -10.05 1.85
CA LEU A 154 6.08 -11.22 0.97
C LEU A 154 4.97 -11.16 -0.09
N LEU A 155 3.79 -10.64 0.25
CA LEU A 155 2.74 -10.38 -0.74
C LEU A 155 3.18 -9.32 -1.75
N LEU A 156 3.87 -8.28 -1.31
CA LEU A 156 4.40 -7.27 -2.21
C LEU A 156 5.47 -7.86 -3.16
N ILE A 157 6.39 -8.67 -2.64
CA ILE A 157 7.36 -9.38 -3.48
C ILE A 157 6.65 -10.29 -4.49
N SER A 158 5.62 -11.04 -4.07
CA SER A 158 4.90 -11.95 -4.96
C SER A 158 4.15 -11.20 -6.06
N LEU A 159 3.54 -10.05 -5.77
CA LEU A 159 2.96 -9.18 -6.78
C LEU A 159 4.01 -8.68 -7.78
N SER A 160 5.17 -8.23 -7.30
CA SER A 160 6.24 -7.75 -8.18
C SER A 160 6.71 -8.84 -9.16
N CYS A 161 7.01 -10.03 -8.64
CA CYS A 161 7.39 -11.18 -9.43
C CYS A 161 6.29 -11.57 -10.41
N HIS A 162 5.06 -11.77 -9.95
CA HIS A 162 3.96 -12.19 -10.80
C HIS A 162 3.71 -11.21 -11.96
N LEU A 163 3.58 -9.91 -11.65
CA LEU A 163 3.31 -8.88 -12.66
C LEU A 163 4.42 -8.80 -13.72
N ASN A 164 5.68 -8.91 -13.30
CA ASN A 164 6.84 -8.80 -14.21
C ASN A 164 7.27 -10.15 -14.81
N GLN A 165 6.51 -11.24 -14.57
CA GLN A 165 6.82 -12.61 -15.03
C GLN A 165 8.18 -13.13 -14.51
N VAL A 166 8.43 -12.70 -13.28
CA VAL A 166 9.53 -12.93 -12.36
C VAL A 166 9.59 -14.30 -11.70
N PRO A 167 10.62 -15.17 -11.72
CA PRO A 167 10.66 -16.20 -10.67
C PRO A 167 10.71 -15.54 -9.29
N LEU A 168 10.09 -16.18 -8.30
CA LEU A 168 10.27 -15.77 -6.90
C LEU A 168 11.75 -15.96 -6.51
N PRO A 169 12.32 -15.09 -5.64
CA PRO A 169 13.66 -15.28 -5.13
C PRO A 169 13.77 -16.65 -4.45
N GLU A 170 14.83 -17.39 -4.75
CA GLU A 170 15.17 -18.62 -4.03
C GLU A 170 15.64 -18.26 -2.62
N ALA A 171 15.25 -19.08 -1.64
CA ALA A 171 15.57 -18.90 -0.22
C ALA A 171 16.96 -19.46 0.12
#